data_AF-A0A7S4CAJ0-F1
#
_entry.id   AF-A0A7S4CAJ0-F1
#
_cell.length_a   1.000
_cell.length_b   1.000
_cell.length_c   1.000
_cell.angle_alpha   90.00
_cell.angle_beta   90.00
_cell.angle_gamma   90.00
#
_symmetry.space_group_name_H-M   'P 1'
#
loop_
_entity.id
_entity.type
_entity.pdbx_description
1 polymer ?
#
loop_
_entity_poly.entity_id
_entity_poly.type
_entity_poly.pdbx_seq_one_letter_code
_entity_poly.pdbx_strand_id
1 'polypeptide(L)'
;EIVIATPGRLLDHLEVGATNMRRVTYLVLDEADRMLDMGFEPYIRKLIDMTHPERQTLMFSATWPKAIRALAGEFLMHDVVQVKVGAAELQASHNVEQEIQLIEEEQKEGAILKLLEELGKDEQRVLIFVETKKKCDA
;
A
#
# COMPACT_ATOMS: atom_id res chain seq x y z
N GLU A 1 -20.48 -15.03 -2.69
CA GLU A 1 -20.51 -14.04 -1.58
C GLU A 1 -19.08 -13.53 -1.38
N ILE A 2 -18.91 -12.25 -1.03
CA ILE A 2 -17.60 -11.60 -0.89
C ILE A 2 -17.62 -10.74 0.38
N VAL A 3 -16.51 -10.74 1.12
CA VAL A 3 -16.27 -9.85 2.27
C VAL A 3 -14.98 -9.09 2.03
N ILE A 4 -15.01 -7.78 2.26
CA ILE A 4 -13.83 -6.90 2.27
C ILE A 4 -13.67 -6.42 3.71
N ALA A 5 -12.47 -6.59 4.27
CA ALA A 5 -12.20 -6.24 5.66
C ALA A 5 -10.73 -5.90 5.88
N THR A 6 -10.46 -5.10 6.93
CA THR A 6 -9.10 -4.91 7.43
C THR A 6 -8.72 -6.04 8.40
N PRO A 7 -7.43 -6.45 8.47
CA PRO A 7 -7.04 -7.65 9.21
C PRO A 7 -7.48 -7.67 10.68
N GLY A 8 -7.24 -6.57 11.40
CA GLY A 8 -7.61 -6.48 12.83
C GLY A 8 -9.11 -6.63 13.05
N ARG A 9 -9.91 -5.89 12.28
CA ARG A 9 -11.38 -5.90 12.44
C ARG A 9 -11.99 -7.25 12.06
N LEU A 10 -11.45 -7.92 11.04
CA LEU A 10 -11.89 -9.25 10.67
C LEU A 10 -11.59 -10.26 11.78
N LEU A 11 -10.38 -10.20 12.36
CA LEU A 11 -10.00 -11.08 13.45
C LEU A 11 -10.92 -10.92 14.65
N ASP A 12 -11.26 -9.68 15.03
CA ASP A 12 -12.22 -9.42 16.13
C ASP A 12 -13.55 -10.16 15.89
N HIS A 13 -14.09 -10.12 14.66
CA HIS A 13 -15.34 -10.79 14.31
C HIS A 13 -15.25 -12.32 14.33
N LEU A 14 -14.08 -12.88 14.04
CA LEU A 14 -13.82 -14.31 14.12
C LEU A 14 -13.68 -14.77 15.58
N GLU A 15 -13.00 -13.99 16.42
CA GLU A 15 -12.78 -14.31 17.83
C GLU A 15 -14.08 -14.28 18.64
N VAL A 16 -15.01 -13.38 18.34
CA VAL A 16 -16.36 -13.36 18.97
C VAL A 16 -17.33 -14.38 18.36
N GLY A 17 -16.91 -15.14 17.34
CA GLY A 17 -17.75 -16.15 16.68
C GLY A 17 -18.88 -15.60 15.82
N ALA A 18 -18.83 -14.31 15.44
CA ALA A 18 -19.85 -13.70 14.59
C ALA A 18 -19.80 -14.23 13.15
N THR A 19 -18.65 -14.72 12.70
CA THR A 19 -18.45 -15.36 11.39
C THR A 19 -17.33 -16.41 11.46
N ASN A 20 -17.06 -17.10 10.35
CA ASN A 20 -15.94 -18.02 10.21
C ASN A 20 -15.39 -18.02 8.78
N MET A 21 -14.13 -18.43 8.61
CA MET A 21 -13.47 -18.50 7.30
C MET A 21 -13.45 -19.92 6.69
N ARG A 22 -14.23 -20.87 7.24
CA ARG A 22 -14.15 -22.30 6.84
C ARG A 22 -14.53 -22.56 5.39
N ARG A 23 -15.38 -21.71 4.80
CA ARG A 23 -15.85 -21.83 3.40
C ARG A 23 -15.11 -20.90 2.45
N VAL A 24 -14.09 -20.20 2.93
CA VAL A 24 -13.33 -19.24 2.11
C VAL A 24 -12.33 -20.01 1.26
N THR A 25 -12.62 -20.12 -0.03
CA THR A 25 -11.75 -20.76 -1.03
C THR A 25 -10.92 -19.77 -1.85
N TYR A 26 -11.14 -18.46 -1.65
CA TYR A 26 -10.40 -17.37 -2.28
C TYR A 26 -10.00 -16.34 -1.23
N LEU A 27 -8.70 -16.07 -1.12
CA LEU A 27 -8.14 -15.06 -0.23
C LEU A 27 -7.32 -14.05 -1.02
N VAL A 28 -7.57 -12.76 -0.80
CA VAL A 28 -6.83 -11.67 -1.45
C VAL A 28 -6.15 -10.82 -0.38
N LEU A 29 -4.84 -10.65 -0.49
CA LEU A 29 -4.05 -9.70 0.28
C LEU A 29 -3.70 -8.54 -0.64
N ASP A 30 -4.26 -7.35 -0.40
CA ASP A 30 -4.00 -6.15 -1.18
C ASP A 30 -3.15 -5.15 -0.40
N GLU A 31 -2.28 -4.39 -1.08
CA GLU A 31 -1.25 -3.53 -0.47
C GLU A 31 -0.46 -4.26 0.65
N ALA A 32 0.03 -5.47 0.35
CA ALA A 32 0.66 -6.34 1.36
C ALA A 32 1.87 -5.71 2.06
N ASP A 33 2.67 -4.93 1.33
CA ASP A 33 3.78 -4.14 1.86
C ASP A 33 3.32 -3.12 2.90
N ARG A 34 2.29 -2.35 2.57
CA ARG A 34 1.69 -1.38 3.50
C ARG A 34 1.14 -2.05 4.75
N MET A 35 0.52 -3.22 4.60
CA MET A 35 0.02 -3.97 5.77
C MET A 35 1.17 -4.40 6.70
N LEU A 36 2.33 -4.79 6.16
CA LEU A 36 3.52 -5.08 6.97
C LEU A 36 4.08 -3.82 7.64
N ASP A 37 4.14 -2.70 6.93
CA ASP A 37 4.59 -1.42 7.48
C ASP A 37 3.71 -0.95 8.65
N MET A 38 2.40 -1.26 8.60
CA MET A 38 1.44 -1.01 9.68
C MET A 38 1.53 -2.03 10.83
N GLY A 39 2.41 -3.04 10.73
CA GLY A 39 2.57 -4.07 11.75
C GLY A 39 1.46 -5.12 11.76
N PHE A 40 0.71 -5.29 10.66
CA PHE A 40 -0.39 -6.27 10.60
C PHE A 40 0.05 -7.71 10.35
N GLU A 41 1.34 -7.98 10.21
CA GLU A 41 1.86 -9.33 9.97
C GLU A 41 1.29 -10.41 10.92
N PRO A 42 1.25 -10.20 12.26
CA PRO A 42 0.74 -11.23 13.17
C PRO A 42 -0.75 -11.51 12.97
N TYR A 43 -1.52 -10.51 12.54
CA TYR A 43 -2.95 -10.64 12.28
C TYR A 43 -3.20 -11.40 10.98
N ILE A 44 -2.43 -11.09 9.92
CA ILE A 44 -2.51 -11.78 8.63
C ILE A 44 -2.21 -13.27 8.82
N ARG A 45 -1.16 -13.61 9.57
CA ARG A 45 -0.81 -15.01 9.91
C ARG A 45 -1.98 -15.76 10.54
N LYS A 46 -2.59 -15.19 11.58
CA LYS A 46 -3.76 -15.78 12.26
C LYS A 46 -4.95 -15.99 11.32
N LEU A 47 -5.26 -14.99 10.48
CA LEU A 47 -6.37 -15.09 9.53
C LEU A 47 -6.17 -16.22 8.53
N ILE A 48 -4.95 -16.35 8.02
CA ILE A 48 -4.58 -17.38 7.06
C ILE A 48 -4.71 -18.77 7.69
N ASP A 49 -4.25 -18.95 8.93
CA ASP A 49 -4.38 -20.21 9.68
C ASP A 49 -5.85 -20.62 9.93
N MET A 50 -6.76 -19.65 10.01
CA MET A 50 -8.20 -19.89 10.17
C MET A 50 -8.94 -20.13 8.85
N THR A 51 -8.28 -19.93 7.71
CA THR A 51 -8.87 -20.07 6.38
C THR A 51 -8.76 -21.51 5.88
N HIS A 52 -9.64 -21.94 4.96
CA HIS A 52 -9.58 -23.26 4.36
C HIS A 52 -8.18 -23.57 3.79
N PRO A 53 -7.61 -24.77 4.03
CA PRO A 53 -6.27 -25.11 3.57
C PRO A 53 -6.20 -25.21 2.05
N GLU A 54 -7.24 -25.72 1.40
CA GLU A 54 -7.37 -25.71 -0.07
C GLU A 54 -8.06 -24.42 -0.52
N ARG A 55 -7.30 -23.33 -0.66
CA ARG A 55 -7.76 -22.01 -1.11
C ARG A 55 -6.83 -21.43 -2.18
N GLN A 56 -7.37 -20.70 -3.14
CA GLN A 56 -6.55 -19.85 -3.98
C GLN A 56 -6.20 -18.57 -3.22
N THR A 57 -4.90 -18.22 -3.15
CA THR A 57 -4.44 -16.97 -2.52
C THR A 57 -3.82 -16.05 -3.56
N LEU A 58 -4.28 -14.80 -3.61
CA LEU A 58 -3.71 -13.73 -4.43
C LEU A 58 -3.07 -12.70 -3.50
N MET A 59 -1.88 -12.24 -3.84
CA MET A 59 -1.18 -11.19 -3.10
C MET A 59 -0.76 -10.09 -4.06
N PHE A 60 -1.15 -8.86 -3.75
CA PHE A 60 -0.81 -7.65 -4.48
C PHE A 60 0.06 -6.76 -3.58
N SER A 61 1.16 -6.26 -4.15
CA SER A 61 2.14 -5.43 -3.45
C SER A 61 2.82 -4.52 -4.46
N ALA A 62 3.00 -3.26 -4.11
CA ALA A 62 3.72 -2.31 -4.96
C ALA A 62 5.24 -2.55 -4.90
N THR A 63 5.71 -3.02 -3.75
CA THR A 63 7.12 -3.28 -3.48
C THR A 63 7.40 -4.76 -3.25
N TRP A 64 8.68 -5.16 -3.39
CA TRP A 64 9.10 -6.56 -3.21
C TRP A 64 10.29 -6.76 -2.24
N PRO A 65 10.23 -6.23 -0.99
CA PRO A 65 11.27 -6.40 0.02
C PRO A 65 11.33 -7.84 0.55
N LYS A 66 12.40 -8.16 1.30
CA LYS A 66 12.61 -9.51 1.87
C LYS A 66 11.42 -10.00 2.71
N ALA A 67 10.80 -9.11 3.50
CA ALA A 67 9.66 -9.46 4.35
C ALA A 67 8.45 -9.92 3.51
N ILE A 68 8.12 -9.20 2.42
CA ILE A 68 7.04 -9.59 1.51
C ILE A 68 7.35 -10.90 0.78
N ARG A 69 8.61 -11.15 0.42
CA ARG A 69 9.02 -12.43 -0.17
C ARG A 69 8.85 -13.60 0.79
N ALA A 70 9.19 -13.40 2.06
CA ALA A 70 8.97 -14.41 3.10
C ALA A 70 7.48 -14.68 3.28
N LEU A 71 6.68 -13.62 3.37
CA LEU A 71 5.22 -13.68 3.44
C LEU A 71 4.62 -14.47 2.26
N ALA A 72 5.07 -14.17 1.04
CA ALA A 72 4.66 -14.86 -0.18
C ALA A 72 4.99 -16.35 -0.13
N GLY A 73 6.23 -16.70 0.27
CA GLY A 73 6.69 -18.07 0.33
C GLY A 73 5.98 -18.93 1.39
N GLU A 74 5.44 -18.29 2.43
CA GLU A 74 4.71 -18.98 3.48
C GLU A 74 3.22 -19.15 3.18
N PHE A 75 2.61 -18.19 2.48
CA PHE A 75 1.15 -18.11 2.36
C PHE A 75 0.60 -18.50 0.99
N LEU A 76 1.41 -18.36 -0.05
CA LEU A 76 1.01 -18.73 -1.40
C LEU A 76 1.25 -20.23 -1.59
N MET A 77 0.29 -20.87 -2.24
CA MET A 77 0.35 -22.32 -2.49
C MET A 77 1.50 -22.69 -3.41
N HIS A 78 1.77 -24.00 -3.49
CA HIS A 78 2.64 -24.56 -4.51
C HIS A 78 2.18 -24.11 -5.91
N ASP A 79 3.15 -23.73 -6.75
CA ASP A 79 2.97 -23.18 -8.11
C ASP A 79 2.52 -21.71 -8.22
N VAL A 80 3.05 -20.83 -7.37
CA VAL A 80 2.77 -19.40 -7.49
C VAL A 80 3.29 -18.80 -8.81
N VAL A 81 2.42 -18.09 -9.52
CA VAL A 81 2.81 -17.29 -10.70
C VAL A 81 3.05 -15.86 -10.26
N GLN A 82 4.29 -15.39 -10.37
CA GLN A 82 4.63 -13.99 -10.12
C GLN A 82 4.44 -13.17 -11.41
N VAL A 83 3.44 -12.30 -11.41
CA VAL A 83 3.26 -11.29 -12.46
C VAL A 83 3.83 -9.98 -11.97
N LYS A 84 4.75 -9.41 -12.75
CA LYS A 84 5.42 -8.16 -12.41
C LYS A 84 5.27 -7.17 -13.56
N VAL A 85 4.74 -6.00 -13.25
CA VAL A 85 4.62 -4.88 -14.19
C VAL A 85 5.64 -3.83 -13.80
N GLY A 86 6.63 -3.56 -14.68
CA GLY A 86 7.71 -2.60 -14.42
C GLY A 86 8.93 -3.19 -13.69
N ALA A 87 9.72 -2.33 -13.02
CA ALA A 87 10.88 -2.73 -12.22
C ALA A 87 10.48 -3.18 -10.79
N ALA A 88 11.29 -4.02 -10.12
CA ALA A 88 10.94 -4.60 -8.79
C ALA A 88 11.40 -3.72 -7.64
N GLU A 89 12.36 -2.87 -7.92
CA GLU A 89 12.86 -1.89 -6.99
C GLU A 89 12.03 -0.62 -7.21
N LEU A 90 11.62 0.00 -6.10
CA LEU A 90 11.13 1.38 -6.11
C LEU A 90 12.30 2.27 -6.53
N GLN A 91 12.51 2.38 -7.84
CA GLN A 91 13.30 3.45 -8.40
C GLN A 91 12.33 4.59 -8.64
N ALA A 92 12.68 5.80 -8.18
CA ALA A 92 12.00 6.99 -8.64
C ALA A 92 12.00 6.93 -10.17
N SER A 93 10.82 7.10 -10.77
CA SER A 93 10.65 6.91 -12.21
C SER A 93 11.70 7.72 -12.96
N HIS A 94 12.53 7.06 -13.78
CA HIS A 94 13.49 7.76 -14.65
C HIS A 94 12.82 8.75 -15.60
N ASN A 95 11.49 8.64 -15.77
CA ASN A 95 10.67 9.53 -16.59
C ASN A 95 10.13 10.73 -15.80
N VAL A 96 10.45 10.86 -14.51
CA VAL A 96 10.06 12.01 -13.68
C VAL A 96 11.31 12.83 -13.38
N GLU A 97 11.36 14.03 -13.94
CA GLU A 97 12.35 15.03 -13.59
C GLU A 97 12.14 15.49 -12.15
N GLN A 98 13.21 15.48 -11.36
CA GLN A 98 13.19 15.84 -9.95
C GLN A 98 14.16 16.99 -9.71
N GLU A 99 13.66 18.09 -9.16
CA GLU A 99 14.45 19.25 -8.77
C GLU A 99 14.37 19.44 -7.25
N ILE A 100 15.51 19.71 -6.61
CA ILE A 100 15.60 19.97 -5.18
C ILE A 100 16.07 21.40 -4.97
N GLN A 101 15.25 22.20 -4.30
CA GLN A 101 15.59 23.57 -3.92
C GLN A 101 15.78 23.66 -2.41
N LEU A 102 16.94 24.14 -1.97
CA LEU A 102 17.24 24.44 -0.57
C LEU A 102 16.79 25.88 -0.28
N ILE A 103 15.76 26.03 0.55
CA ILE A 103 15.13 27.31 0.88
C ILE A 103 14.77 27.35 2.36
N GLU A 104 14.77 28.56 2.93
CA GLU A 104 14.27 28.77 4.29
C GLU A 104 12.74 28.66 4.31
N GLU A 105 12.17 28.23 5.44
CA GLU A 105 10.72 27.95 5.54
C GLU A 105 9.87 29.19 5.24
N GLU A 106 10.32 30.38 5.63
CA GLU A 106 9.64 31.66 5.38
C GLU A 106 9.60 32.02 3.88
N GLN A 107 10.51 31.48 3.07
CA GLN A 107 10.60 31.75 1.63
C GLN A 107 9.78 30.77 0.79
N LYS A 108 9.31 29.68 1.41
CA LYS A 108 8.66 28.55 0.72
C LYS A 108 7.37 28.93 0.01
N GLU A 109 6.54 29.75 0.63
CA GLU A 109 5.29 30.21 0.02
C GLU A 109 5.54 31.01 -1.26
N GLY A 110 6.48 31.97 -1.21
CA GLY A 110 6.87 32.75 -2.38
C GLY A 110 7.52 31.90 -3.49
N ALA A 111 8.34 30.92 -3.12
CA ALA A 111 8.95 29.99 -4.07
C ALA A 111 7.91 29.12 -4.79
N ILE A 112 6.91 28.61 -4.06
CA ILE A 112 5.81 27.82 -4.64
C ILE A 112 4.97 28.68 -5.59
N LEU A 113 4.61 29.90 -5.20
CA LEU A 113 3.84 30.80 -6.09
C LEU A 113 4.57 31.07 -7.39
N LYS A 114 5.87 31.36 -7.32
CA LYS A 114 6.70 31.57 -8.50
C LYS A 114 6.77 30.32 -9.39
N LEU A 115 6.93 29.14 -8.78
CA LEU A 115 6.91 27.87 -9.52
C LEU A 115 5.56 27.63 -10.21
N LEU A 116 4.45 27.92 -9.54
CA LEU A 116 3.11 27.80 -10.13
C LEU A 116 2.89 28.80 -11.27
N GLU A 117 3.42 30.02 -11.19
CA GLU A 117 3.38 30.98 -12.31
C GLU A 117 4.20 30.52 -13.51
N GLU A 118 5.36 29.89 -13.28
CA GLU A 118 6.20 29.32 -14.33
C GLU A 118 5.55 28.12 -15.02
N LEU A 119 4.88 27.25 -14.25
CA LEU A 119 4.14 26.08 -14.74
C LEU A 119 2.78 26.44 -15.36
N GLY A 120 2.11 27.48 -14.86
CA GLY A 120 0.73 27.87 -15.15
C GLY A 120 0.48 28.50 -16.52
N LYS A 121 1.43 28.38 -17.47
CA LYS A 121 1.21 28.81 -18.86
C LYS A 121 0.26 27.88 -19.62
N ASP A 122 0.09 26.65 -19.15
CA ASP A 122 -0.86 25.66 -19.64
C ASP A 122 -1.84 25.31 -18.51
N GLU A 123 -3.09 24.93 -18.83
CA GLU A 123 -4.15 24.55 -17.86
C GLU A 123 -3.85 23.22 -17.12
N GLN A 124 -2.71 23.15 -16.44
CA GLN A 124 -2.23 21.97 -15.75
C GLN A 124 -2.77 21.91 -14.32
N ARG A 125 -3.11 20.71 -13.86
CA ARG A 125 -3.46 20.46 -12.47
C ARG A 125 -2.20 20.09 -11.69
N VAL A 126 -1.93 20.81 -10.61
CA VAL A 126 -0.77 20.59 -9.74
C VAL A 126 -1.23 20.00 -8.41
N LEU A 127 -0.49 19.02 -7.89
CA LEU A 127 -0.70 18.45 -6.56
C LEU A 127 0.46 18.87 -5.64
N ILE A 128 0.13 19.58 -4.56
CA ILE A 128 1.11 20.07 -3.58
C ILE A 128 0.94 19.27 -2.30
N PHE A 129 2.01 18.59 -1.87
CA PHE A 129 2.03 17.86 -0.60
C PHE A 129 2.58 18.75 0.51
N VAL A 130 1.86 18.80 1.62
CA VAL A 130 2.29 19.48 2.85
C VAL A 130 2.23 18.52 4.03
N GLU A 131 3.04 18.78 5.05
CA GLU A 131 3.22 17.86 6.18
C GLU A 131 1.99 17.72 7.08
N THR A 132 1.26 18.82 7.30
CA THR A 132 0.12 18.83 8.23
C THR A 132 -1.14 19.33 7.53
N LYS A 133 -2.28 18.75 7.92
CA LYS A 133 -3.59 19.20 7.43
C LYS A 133 -3.79 20.71 7.68
N LYS A 134 -3.38 21.21 8.85
CA LYS A 134 -3.49 22.63 9.19
C LYS A 134 -2.75 23.54 8.19
N LYS A 135 -1.59 23.12 7.67
CA LYS A 135 -0.87 23.84 6.60
C LYS A 135 -1.56 23.72 5.24
N CYS A 136 -2.32 22.65 4.99
CA CYS A 136 -3.04 22.45 3.73
C CYS A 136 -4.30 23.31 3.62
N ASP A 137 -4.99 23.48 4.75
CA ASP A 137 -6.26 24.21 4.82
C ASP A 137 -6.06 25.73 4.99
N ALA A 138 -4.85 26.17 5.32
CA ALA A 138 -4.47 27.58 5.49
C ALA A 138 -4.20 28.24 4.15
#